data_AF-A0AAP7GX49-F1
#
_entry.id   AF-A0AAP7GX49-F1
#
_cell.length_a   1.000
_cell.length_b   1.000
_cell.length_c   1.000
_cell.angle_alpha   90.00
_cell.angle_beta   90.00
_cell.angle_gamma   90.00
#
_symmetry.space_group_name_H-M   'P 1'
#
loop_
_entity.id
_entity.type
_entity.pdbx_description
1 polymer ?
#
loop_
_entity_poly.entity_id
_entity_poly.type
_entity_poly.pdbx_seq_one_letter_code
_entity_poly.pdbx_strand_id
1 'polypeptide(L)' 'MASVMRTGIDEAMLWHQGTFSAAIWDNESRSLTLRGDRMVGGDLHYAIADYGMVYASDLRGLMTECLPTCGRC' A
#
# COMPACT_ATOMS: atom_id res chain seq x y z
N MET A 1 4.21 11.34 -9.01
CA MET A 1 3.46 12.17 -8.04
C MET A 1 2.77 13.38 -8.68
N ALA A 2 3.43 14.16 -9.55
CA ALA A 2 2.80 15.33 -10.21
C ALA A 2 1.50 15.02 -10.99
N SER A 3 1.37 13.79 -11.53
CA SER A 3 0.15 13.32 -12.21
C SER A 3 -1.04 13.11 -11.25
N VAL A 4 -0.80 12.49 -10.09
CA VAL A 4 -1.85 12.22 -9.06
C VAL A 4 -2.53 13.50 -8.59
N MET A 5 -1.75 14.58 -8.41
CA MET A 5 -2.28 15.88 -7.99
C MET A 5 -3.09 16.59 -9.10
N ARG A 6 -2.92 16.21 -10.37
CA ARG A 6 -3.61 16.84 -11.52
C ARG A 6 -4.86 16.10 -11.97
N THR A 7 -4.85 14.77 -11.91
CA THR A 7 -5.88 13.91 -12.53
C THR A 7 -6.57 12.98 -11.55
N GLY A 8 -6.17 13.00 -10.27
CA GLY A 8 -6.58 11.98 -9.31
C GLY A 8 -5.84 10.66 -9.48
N ILE A 9 -5.94 9.79 -8.47
CA ILE A 9 -5.15 8.54 -8.40
C ILE A 9 -5.51 7.60 -9.54
N ASP A 10 -6.80 7.39 -9.82
CA ASP A 10 -7.22 6.42 -10.84
C ASP A 10 -6.69 6.74 -12.23
N GLU A 11 -6.81 8.00 -12.66
CA GLU A 11 -6.35 8.44 -13.96
C GLU A 11 -4.82 8.48 -14.02
N ALA A 12 -4.15 8.95 -12.95
CA ALA A 12 -2.69 8.98 -12.89
C ALA A 12 -2.06 7.59 -13.03
N MET A 13 -2.74 6.55 -12.54
CA MET A 13 -2.27 5.17 -12.62
C MET A 13 -2.49 4.54 -13.98
N LEU A 14 -3.43 5.02 -14.81
CA LEU A 14 -3.62 4.53 -16.19
C LEU A 14 -2.45 4.89 -17.11
N TRP A 15 -1.74 5.98 -16.81
CA TRP A 15 -0.61 6.47 -17.61
C TRP A 15 0.74 5.88 -17.20
N HIS A 16 0.82 5.16 -16.08
CA HIS A 16 2.05 4.54 -15.63
C HIS A 16 2.28 3.19 -16.30
N GLN A 17 3.21 3.15 -17.25
CA GLN A 17 3.74 1.92 -17.83
C GLN A 17 4.94 1.43 -16.99
N GLY A 18 4.74 0.38 -16.19
CA GLY A 18 5.79 -0.27 -15.40
C GLY A 18 5.28 -0.87 -14.09
N THR A 19 6.09 -1.75 -13.50
CA THR A 19 5.80 -2.39 -12.21
C THR A 19 5.91 -1.41 -11.06
N PHE A 20 4.85 -1.25 -10.27
CA PHE A 20 4.90 -0.45 -9.05
C PHE A 20 3.93 -0.97 -7.97
N SER A 21 4.21 -0.56 -6.74
CA SER A 21 3.34 -0.68 -5.58
C SER A 21 3.36 0.66 -4.84
N ALA A 22 2.19 1.20 -4.53
CA ALA A 22 2.05 2.51 -3.90
C ALA A 22 0.96 2.52 -2.83
N ALA A 23 1.23 3.27 -1.77
CA ALA A 23 0.25 3.67 -0.76
C ALA A 23 0.19 5.19 -0.74
N ILE A 24 -0.99 5.75 -0.96
CA ILE A 24 -1.20 7.19 -1.09
C ILE A 24 -2.26 7.62 -0.07
N TRP A 25 -1.85 8.45 0.89
CA TRP A 25 -2.74 9.09 1.83
C TRP A 25 -3.26 10.41 1.26
N ASP A 26 -4.57 10.53 1.13
CA ASP A 26 -5.26 11.79 0.89
C ASP A 26 -5.80 12.32 2.22
N ASN A 27 -5.23 13.45 2.64
CA ASN A 27 -5.60 14.09 3.90
C ASN A 27 -6.95 14.81 3.86
N GLU A 28 -7.41 15.24 2.69
CA GLU A 28 -8.68 15.97 2.54
C GLU A 28 -9.86 15.00 2.66
N SER A 29 -9.83 13.93 1.87
CA SER A 29 -10.85 12.87 1.94
C SER A 29 -10.63 11.88 3.09
N ARG A 30 -9.51 11.99 3.81
CA ARG A 30 -9.05 11.05 4.86
C ARG A 30 -9.06 9.61 4.37
N SER A 31 -8.56 9.40 3.15
CA SER A 31 -8.58 8.09 2.49
C SER A 31 -7.16 7.60 2.19
N LEU A 32 -6.95 6.29 2.38
CA LEU A 32 -5.72 5.61 2.00
C LEU A 32 -6.00 4.77 0.75
N THR A 33 -5.27 5.03 -0.33
CA THR A 33 -5.32 4.22 -1.54
C THR A 33 -4.10 3.32 -1.62
N LEU A 34 -4.33 2.01 -1.63
CA LEU A 34 -3.32 1.00 -1.90
C LEU A 34 -3.48 0.51 -3.35
N ARG A 35 -2.42 0.60 -4.14
CA ARG A 35 -2.45 0.15 -5.54
C ARG A 35 -1.12 -0.48 -5.94
N GLY A 36 -1.21 -1.68 -6.49
CA GLY A 36 -0.10 -2.41 -7.09
C GLY A 36 -0.40 -2.77 -8.54
N ASP A 37 0.64 -2.91 -9.35
CA ASP A 37 0.53 -3.51 -10.67
C ASP A 37 0.25 -5.01 -10.55
N ARG A 38 -0.82 -5.48 -11.21
CA ARG A 38 -1.24 -6.88 -11.22
C ARG A 38 -0.31 -7.76 -12.05
N MET A 39 0.48 -7.20 -12.96
CA MET A 39 1.18 -7.98 -13.99
C MET A 39 2.55 -8.49 -13.57
N VAL A 40 3.25 -7.86 -12.62
CA VAL A 40 4.65 -8.20 -12.31
C VAL A 40 4.95 -8.04 -10.82
N GLY A 41 4.37 -8.87 -9.95
CA GLY A 41 4.96 -9.18 -8.62
C GLY A 41 5.29 -8.00 -7.69
N GLY A 42 4.68 -6.83 -7.87
CA GLY A 42 4.76 -5.71 -6.93
C GLY A 42 3.87 -6.03 -5.74
N ASP A 43 4.38 -6.89 -4.87
CA ASP A 43 3.68 -7.46 -3.73
C ASP A 43 3.37 -6.37 -2.69
N LEU A 44 2.22 -5.69 -2.83
CA LEU A 44 1.72 -4.77 -1.82
C LEU A 44 0.81 -5.53 -0.85
N HIS A 45 1.31 -5.71 0.35
CA HIS A 45 0.58 -6.38 1.42
C HIS A 45 0.08 -5.35 2.41
N TYR A 46 -1.05 -5.66 3.07
CA TYR A 46 -1.58 -4.85 4.15
C TYR A 46 -2.19 -5.74 5.24
N ALA A 47 -2.25 -5.19 6.45
CA ALA A 47 -2.91 -5.80 7.59
C ALA A 47 -3.52 -4.73 8.51
N ILE A 48 -4.45 -5.16 9.36
CA ILE A 48 -5.07 -4.34 10.39
C ILE A 48 -4.44 -4.72 11.72
N ALA A 49 -3.82 -3.76 12.39
CA ALA A 49 -3.25 -3.88 13.74
C ALA A 49 -4.06 -3.01 14.72
N ASP A 50 -3.81 -3.19 16.02
CA ASP A 50 -4.54 -2.47 17.08
C ASP A 50 -4.40 -0.94 17.00
N TYR A 51 -3.29 -0.44 16.42
CA TYR A 51 -2.99 0.98 16.25
C TYR A 51 -3.28 1.52 14.85
N GLY A 52 -3.84 0.69 13.96
CA GLY A 52 -4.25 1.13 12.62
C GLY A 52 -3.88 0.15 11.51
N MET A 53 -3.94 0.63 10.26
CA MET A 53 -3.57 -0.16 9.09
C MET A 53 -2.07 -0.04 8.82
N VAL A 54 -1.41 -1.17 8.61
CA VAL A 54 -0.01 -1.27 8.19
C VAL A 54 0.07 -1.86 6.79
N TYR A 55 1.05 -1.42 6.01
CA TYR A 55 1.29 -1.91 4.64
C TYR A 55 2.79 -2.00 4.36
N ALA A 56 3.18 -2.96 3.53
CA ALA A 56 4.58 -3.16 3.12
C ALA A 56 4.66 -3.80 1.74
N SER A 57 5.81 -3.61 1.07
CA SER A 57 6.13 -4.28 -0.19
C SER A 57 6.67 -5.72 -0.01
N ASP A 58 6.73 -6.21 1.23
CA ASP A 58 7.22 -7.55 1.59
C ASP A 58 6.45 -8.03 2.83
N LEU A 59 5.87 -9.24 2.77
CA LEU A 59 5.15 -9.87 3.89
C LEU A 59 5.96 -9.92 5.18
N ARG A 60 7.28 -10.10 5.09
CA ARG A 60 8.17 -10.14 6.27
C ARG A 60 8.17 -8.81 7.01
N GLY A 61 7.99 -7.70 6.30
CA GLY A 61 7.84 -6.37 6.89
C GLY A 61 6.56 -6.21 7.70
N LEU A 62 5.49 -6.93 7.36
CA LEU A 62 4.23 -6.93 8.11
C LEU A 62 4.23 -7.88 9.29
N MET A 63 4.95 -9.01 9.20
CA MET A 63 4.96 -10.03 10.24
C MET A 63 5.48 -9.48 11.58
N THR A 64 6.46 -8.59 11.56
CA THR A 64 7.00 -7.95 12.78
C THR A 64 5.95 -7.08 13.50
N GLU A 65 5.10 -6.41 12.73
CA GLU A 65 4.09 -5.47 13.23
C GLU A 65 2.78 -6.19 13.63
N CYS A 66 2.43 -7.27 12.91
CA CYS A 66 1.17 -8.01 13.11
C CYS A 66 1.28 -9.21 14.05
N LEU A 67 2.49 -9.59 14.48
CA LEU A 67 2.71 -10.63 15.49
C LEU A 67 3.31 -10.05 16.79
N PRO A 68 2.56 -9.31 17.63
CA PRO A 68 3.05 -8.99 18.96
C PRO A 68 2.93 -10.17 19.96
N THR A 69 2.15 -11.22 19.67
CA THR A 69 1.70 -12.15 20.74
C THR A 69 1.45 -13.63 20.39
N CYS A 70 1.75 -14.14 19.18
CA CYS A 70 1.79 -15.59 19.02
C CYS A 70 3.13 -16.11 19.57
N GLY A 71 3.19 -16.30 20.88
CA GLY A 71 4.40 -16.70 21.60
C GLY A 71 5.03 -17.97 21.03
N ARG A 72 6.36 -18.03 21.12
CA ARG A 72 7.22 -19.24 21.05
C ARG A 72 6.60 -20.44 20.32
N CYS A 73 7.09 -20.71 19.11
CA CYS A 73 7.31 -22.09 18.67
C CYS A 73 8.80 -22.38 18.81
#